data_AF-A0A919PAF6-F1
#
_entry.id   AF-A0A919PAF6-F1
#
_cell.length_a   1.000
_cell.length_b   1.000
_cell.length_c   1.000
_cell.angle_alpha   90.00
_cell.angle_beta   90.00
_cell.angle_gamma   90.00
#
_symmetry.space_group_name_H-M   'P 1'
#
loop_
_entity.id
_entity.type
_entity.pdbx_description
1 polymer ?
#
loop_
_entity_poly.entity_id
_entity_poly.type
_entity_poly.pdbx_seq_one_letter_code
_entity_poly.pdbx_strand_id
1 'polypeptide(L)'
;MIDVPTPDLAALVRGPAELERTPRGLRPHRLPAWVRHQLPDGQLLAVEAQPSGVRVAFATTATAVDLVLHPTRLAYRQVDRPRGAVDLVVDGAVLASGALAGGDAYVTDLATGATALEPGEPHTATFAGLPAGEKVVELWLPHQESIELVALRADAPVRPVADDRPVWVHHGSSISHGSNAATPTGTWPAVAARLGGVDLRNLGLGGSALVDPATARVIRDAPADLISVKLGINVVNLDGMRLRTFLAAVHGFLDTIRDGHPDTPLVLMTPIFCGIHEDAPGPGAFDPAALADGVVRFTANAGGDLSTGRLTLRVVRDALATVAERRADDPHLHLLDGLSLYGPGDADAHPLPDALHPDAATHRLIGERFAAAAFGAGGAFASAGAR
;
A
#
# COMPACT_ATOMS: atom_id res chain seq x y z
N MET A 1 -28.76 4.54 -16.59
CA MET A 1 -28.17 3.72 -15.50
C MET A 1 -28.88 4.06 -14.20
N ILE A 2 -28.98 3.11 -13.29
CA ILE A 2 -29.54 3.23 -11.95
C ILE A 2 -28.46 3.84 -11.05
N ASP A 3 -28.76 4.94 -10.36
CA ASP A 3 -27.88 5.49 -9.32
C ASP A 3 -28.02 4.65 -8.04
N VAL A 4 -26.88 4.25 -7.47
CA VAL A 4 -26.82 3.52 -6.20
C VAL A 4 -26.87 4.54 -5.05
N PRO A 5 -27.83 4.44 -4.11
CA PRO A 5 -27.90 5.35 -2.97
C PRO A 5 -26.60 5.37 -2.15
N THR A 6 -26.21 6.53 -1.62
CA THR A 6 -24.95 6.68 -0.87
C THR A 6 -24.79 5.71 0.31
N PRO A 7 -25.82 5.40 1.13
CA PRO A 7 -25.71 4.37 2.17
C PRO A 7 -25.39 2.99 1.61
N ASP A 8 -25.96 2.64 0.46
CA ASP A 8 -25.73 1.36 -0.19
C ASP A 8 -24.32 1.32 -0.77
N LEU A 9 -23.86 2.40 -1.43
CA LEU A 9 -22.48 2.53 -1.91
C LEU A 9 -21.46 2.37 -0.77
N ALA A 10 -21.71 2.96 0.40
CA ALA A 10 -20.83 2.80 1.57
C ALA A 10 -20.68 1.33 1.98
N ALA A 11 -21.76 0.53 1.89
CA ALA A 11 -21.74 -0.90 2.21
C ALA A 11 -20.99 -1.76 1.17
N LEU A 12 -20.72 -1.22 -0.02
CA LEU A 12 -19.96 -1.90 -1.08
C LEU A 12 -18.44 -1.66 -0.98
N VAL A 13 -17.99 -0.68 -0.19
CA VAL A 13 -16.55 -0.40 -0.05
C VAL A 13 -15.88 -1.43 0.84
N ARG A 14 -14.70 -1.91 0.41
CA ARG A 14 -13.87 -2.91 1.08
C ARG A 14 -12.45 -2.37 1.25
N GLY A 15 -11.86 -2.63 2.42
CA GLY A 15 -10.47 -2.25 2.73
C GLY A 15 -10.21 -1.02 3.62
N PRO A 16 -11.07 0.02 3.70
CA PRO A 16 -10.77 1.17 4.56
C PRO A 16 -11.07 0.85 6.03
N ALA A 17 -10.40 1.57 6.94
CA ALA A 17 -10.72 1.55 8.37
C ALA A 17 -11.96 2.42 8.68
N GLU A 18 -12.15 3.48 7.91
CA GLU A 18 -13.25 4.44 8.08
C GLU A 18 -13.70 5.00 6.72
N LEU A 19 -14.98 5.33 6.60
CA LEU A 19 -15.54 6.10 5.48
C LEU A 19 -16.06 7.44 6.01
N GLU A 20 -15.35 8.52 5.69
CA GLU A 20 -15.77 9.87 6.03
C GLU A 20 -16.81 10.36 5.02
N ARG A 21 -17.93 10.93 5.51
CA ARG A 21 -18.88 11.66 4.65
C ARG A 21 -18.40 13.09 4.47
N THR A 22 -18.06 13.46 3.24
CA THR A 22 -17.68 14.82 2.85
C THR A 22 -18.86 15.50 2.12
N PRO A 23 -18.78 16.81 1.83
CA PRO A 23 -19.77 17.47 0.98
C PRO A 23 -19.86 16.91 -0.45
N ARG A 24 -18.81 16.23 -0.94
CA ARG A 24 -18.74 15.66 -2.29
C ARG A 24 -19.17 14.19 -2.34
N GLY A 25 -18.91 13.42 -1.29
CA GLY A 25 -19.10 11.97 -1.32
C GLY A 25 -18.47 11.25 -0.12
N LEU A 26 -18.02 10.02 -0.33
CA LEU A 26 -17.37 9.20 0.70
C LEU A 26 -15.86 9.21 0.51
N ARG A 27 -15.10 9.60 1.54
CA ARG A 27 -13.63 9.48 1.54
C ARG A 27 -13.20 8.26 2.35
N PRO A 28 -12.53 7.29 1.72
CA PRO A 28 -11.93 6.18 2.45
C PRO A 28 -10.66 6.62 3.20
N HIS A 29 -10.58 6.24 4.47
CA HIS A 29 -9.39 6.38 5.30
C HIS A 29 -8.85 5.00 5.66
N ARG A 30 -7.55 4.78 5.44
CA ARG A 30 -6.91 3.50 5.80
C ARG A 30 -6.48 3.47 7.27
N LEU A 31 -6.49 4.61 7.96
CA LEU A 31 -6.31 4.70 9.40
C LEU A 31 -7.54 5.30 10.08
N PRO A 32 -7.91 4.85 11.29
CA PRO A 32 -9.07 5.38 12.00
C PRO A 32 -8.82 6.83 12.48
N ALA A 33 -9.89 7.61 12.63
CA ALA A 33 -9.85 9.00 13.11
C ALA A 33 -8.97 9.23 14.34
N TRP A 34 -8.94 8.31 15.31
CA TRP A 34 -8.12 8.48 16.52
C TRP A 34 -6.61 8.53 16.23
N VAL A 35 -6.13 7.78 15.22
CA VAL A 35 -4.72 7.84 14.80
C VAL A 35 -4.44 9.18 14.13
N ARG A 36 -5.34 9.61 13.23
CA ARG A 36 -5.22 10.89 12.53
C ARG A 36 -5.19 12.08 13.50
N HIS A 37 -5.94 11.98 14.59
CA HIS A 37 -5.92 12.99 15.66
C HIS A 37 -4.64 12.93 16.50
N GLN A 38 -4.15 11.72 16.82
CA GLN A 38 -2.95 11.54 17.65
C GLN A 38 -1.65 11.87 16.89
N LEU A 39 -1.61 11.59 15.59
CA LEU A 39 -0.46 11.78 14.70
C LEU A 39 -0.86 12.65 13.50
N PRO A 40 -1.05 13.97 13.68
CA PRO A 40 -1.45 14.87 12.60
C PRO A 40 -0.26 15.25 11.70
N ASP A 41 0.61 14.27 11.40
CA ASP A 41 1.75 14.44 10.50
C ASP A 41 1.27 14.54 9.05
N GLY A 42 1.75 15.57 8.33
CA GLY A 42 1.27 15.87 6.98
C GLY A 42 1.53 14.74 5.98
N GLN A 43 2.67 14.05 6.09
CA GLN A 43 2.99 12.91 5.22
C GLN A 43 2.06 11.74 5.52
N LEU A 44 1.87 11.39 6.80
CA LEU A 44 0.99 10.30 7.21
C LEU A 44 -0.47 10.55 6.79
N LEU A 45 -1.00 11.75 7.05
CA LEU A 45 -2.37 12.13 6.70
C LEU A 45 -2.60 12.11 5.17
N ALA A 46 -1.60 12.50 4.38
CA ALA A 46 -1.69 12.44 2.93
C ALA A 46 -1.76 10.99 2.42
N VAL A 47 -0.89 10.10 2.92
CA VAL A 47 -0.82 8.72 2.41
C VAL A 47 -1.94 7.83 2.94
N GLU A 48 -2.42 8.03 4.16
CA GLU A 48 -3.50 7.20 4.71
C GLU A 48 -4.84 7.41 3.98
N ALA A 49 -5.08 8.64 3.49
CA ALA A 49 -6.26 9.02 2.72
C ALA A 49 -6.22 8.54 1.24
N GLN A 50 -5.07 8.03 0.77
CA GLN A 50 -4.96 7.39 -0.54
C GLN A 50 -5.46 5.94 -0.44
N PRO A 51 -6.42 5.50 -1.27
CA PRO A 51 -7.14 4.24 -1.11
C PRO A 51 -6.37 3.02 -1.65
N SER A 52 -5.07 2.93 -1.39
CA SER A 52 -4.26 1.77 -1.79
C SER A 52 -4.83 0.47 -1.20
N GLY A 53 -5.20 -0.47 -2.07
CA GLY A 53 -5.84 -1.75 -1.70
C GLY A 53 -7.35 -1.66 -1.42
N VAL A 54 -7.95 -0.48 -1.47
CA VAL A 54 -9.41 -0.30 -1.30
C VAL A 54 -10.12 -0.53 -2.61
N ARG A 55 -11.33 -1.11 -2.56
CA ARG A 55 -12.15 -1.41 -3.72
C ARG A 55 -13.64 -1.27 -3.44
N VAL A 56 -14.43 -1.03 -4.48
CA VAL A 56 -15.89 -1.12 -4.44
C VAL A 56 -16.30 -2.47 -5.03
N ALA A 57 -16.95 -3.33 -4.25
CA ALA A 57 -17.26 -4.71 -4.62
C ALA A 57 -18.77 -5.01 -4.54
N PHE A 58 -19.33 -5.58 -5.59
CA PHE A 58 -20.76 -5.88 -5.68
C PHE A 58 -21.06 -7.00 -6.69
N ALA A 59 -22.18 -7.69 -6.51
CA ALA A 59 -22.72 -8.61 -7.49
C ALA A 59 -23.77 -7.89 -8.34
N THR A 60 -23.82 -8.22 -9.63
CA THR A 60 -24.77 -7.63 -10.56
C THR A 60 -24.88 -8.44 -11.84
N THR A 61 -25.95 -8.23 -12.60
CA THR A 61 -26.07 -8.65 -14.00
C THR A 61 -25.67 -7.55 -14.99
N ALA A 62 -25.30 -6.37 -14.50
CA ALA A 62 -25.02 -5.17 -15.29
C ALA A 62 -23.99 -5.42 -16.40
N THR A 63 -24.22 -4.85 -17.57
CA THR A 63 -23.26 -4.87 -18.69
C THR A 63 -22.49 -3.56 -18.82
N ALA A 64 -22.90 -2.54 -18.08
CA ALA A 64 -22.20 -1.27 -17.96
C ALA A 64 -22.26 -0.72 -16.52
N VAL A 65 -21.13 -0.20 -16.05
CA VAL A 65 -21.00 0.46 -14.75
C VAL A 65 -20.19 1.75 -14.87
N ASP A 66 -20.61 2.78 -14.14
CA ASP A 66 -19.90 4.04 -13.98
C ASP A 66 -19.55 4.25 -12.51
N LEU A 67 -18.28 4.55 -12.22
CA LEU A 67 -17.83 5.03 -10.93
C LEU A 67 -17.41 6.49 -11.05
N VAL A 68 -18.15 7.37 -10.36
CA VAL A 68 -17.85 8.81 -10.30
C VAL A 68 -16.97 9.08 -9.08
N LEU A 69 -15.81 9.66 -9.33
CA LEU A 69 -14.78 9.97 -8.33
C LEU A 69 -14.40 11.44 -8.41
N HIS A 70 -14.07 12.04 -7.26
CA HIS A 70 -13.34 13.29 -7.21
C HIS A 70 -11.95 13.01 -6.64
N PRO A 71 -10.93 12.78 -7.48
CA PRO A 71 -9.58 12.56 -6.97
C PRO A 71 -8.92 13.88 -6.58
N THR A 72 -7.97 13.82 -5.65
CA THR A 72 -7.07 14.92 -5.31
C THR A 72 -5.65 14.39 -5.36
N ARG A 73 -4.82 14.97 -6.24
CA ARG A 73 -3.43 14.55 -6.47
C ARG A 73 -2.41 15.58 -6.02
N LEU A 74 -1.20 15.11 -5.70
CA LEU A 74 0.00 15.94 -5.62
C LEU A 74 0.69 15.95 -6.98
N ALA A 75 0.92 17.14 -7.52
CA ALA A 75 1.62 17.34 -8.79
C ALA A 75 2.79 18.32 -8.60
N TYR A 76 3.78 18.24 -9.48
CA TYR A 76 4.97 19.09 -9.43
C TYR A 76 5.12 19.80 -10.78
N ARG A 77 5.40 21.10 -10.78
CA ARG A 77 5.52 21.85 -12.06
C ARG A 77 6.63 21.33 -12.96
N GLN A 78 7.71 20.84 -12.35
CA GLN A 78 8.92 20.40 -13.03
C GLN A 78 8.92 18.92 -13.41
N VAL A 79 7.97 18.13 -12.89
CA VAL A 79 7.97 16.66 -13.02
C VAL A 79 6.58 16.19 -13.38
N ASP A 80 6.46 15.56 -14.55
CA ASP A 80 5.23 14.87 -14.91
C ASP A 80 5.08 13.58 -14.11
N ARG A 81 3.89 13.36 -13.55
CA ARG A 81 3.57 12.16 -12.78
C ARG A 81 2.33 11.50 -13.37
N PRO A 82 2.40 10.18 -13.65
CA PRO A 82 1.24 9.43 -14.10
C PRO A 82 0.06 9.61 -13.14
N ARG A 83 -1.14 9.70 -13.73
CA ARG A 83 -2.39 9.68 -12.98
C ARG A 83 -2.64 8.32 -12.35
N GLY A 84 -3.46 8.32 -11.30
CA GLY A 84 -4.09 7.10 -10.80
C GLY A 84 -5.02 6.46 -11.83
N ALA A 85 -5.48 5.25 -11.52
CA ALA A 85 -6.44 4.53 -12.34
C ALA A 85 -7.44 3.79 -11.47
N VAL A 86 -8.58 3.40 -12.06
CA VAL A 86 -9.51 2.41 -11.51
C VAL A 86 -9.35 1.12 -12.30
N ASP A 87 -9.05 0.01 -11.62
CA ASP A 87 -9.01 -1.30 -12.27
C ASP A 87 -10.35 -2.01 -12.12
N LEU A 88 -10.84 -2.56 -13.22
CA LEU A 88 -12.02 -3.41 -13.28
C LEU A 88 -11.60 -4.87 -13.15
N VAL A 89 -12.13 -5.53 -12.13
CA VAL A 89 -12.02 -6.98 -11.93
C VAL A 89 -13.41 -7.59 -11.98
N VAL A 90 -13.57 -8.67 -12.74
CA VAL A 90 -14.81 -9.46 -12.82
C VAL A 90 -14.49 -10.91 -12.51
N ASP A 91 -15.17 -11.48 -11.52
CA ASP A 91 -14.97 -12.87 -11.07
C ASP A 91 -13.49 -13.21 -10.87
N GLY A 92 -12.75 -12.27 -10.26
CA GLY A 92 -11.32 -12.40 -9.97
C GLY A 92 -10.38 -12.07 -11.13
N ALA A 93 -10.85 -11.90 -12.37
CA ALA A 93 -10.04 -11.56 -13.54
C ALA A 93 -9.98 -10.04 -13.78
N VAL A 94 -8.78 -9.47 -13.93
CA VAL A 94 -8.61 -8.05 -14.32
C VAL A 94 -8.98 -7.92 -15.80
N LEU A 95 -9.99 -7.12 -16.10
CA LEU A 95 -10.49 -6.95 -17.48
C LEU A 95 -10.08 -5.62 -18.11
N ALA A 96 -9.97 -4.55 -17.32
CA ALA A 96 -9.64 -3.22 -17.81
C ALA A 96 -9.05 -2.32 -16.73
N SER A 97 -8.43 -1.23 -17.16
CA SER A 97 -7.97 -0.14 -16.30
C SER A 97 -8.34 1.20 -16.93
N GLY A 98 -8.97 2.08 -16.16
CA GLY A 98 -9.37 3.43 -16.57
C GLY A 98 -8.52 4.48 -15.87
N ALA A 99 -7.64 5.17 -16.60
CA ALA A 99 -6.82 6.24 -16.04
C ALA A 99 -7.68 7.46 -15.66
N LEU A 100 -7.37 8.06 -14.52
CA LEU A 100 -8.05 9.26 -14.03
C LEU A 100 -7.65 10.48 -14.87
N ALA A 101 -8.62 11.36 -15.14
CA ALA A 101 -8.39 12.59 -15.88
C ALA A 101 -8.86 13.86 -15.15
N GLY A 102 -9.84 13.74 -14.24
CA GLY A 102 -10.41 14.86 -13.48
C GLY A 102 -9.80 15.06 -12.09
N GLY A 103 -10.48 15.85 -11.26
CA GLY A 103 -10.16 16.09 -9.85
C GLY A 103 -9.24 17.27 -9.57
N ASP A 104 -9.00 17.51 -8.29
CA ASP A 104 -8.17 18.60 -7.79
C ASP A 104 -6.67 18.23 -7.87
N ALA A 105 -5.80 19.22 -8.03
CA ALA A 105 -4.36 19.06 -7.95
C ALA A 105 -3.75 20.10 -7.01
N TYR A 106 -2.96 19.65 -6.04
CA TYR A 106 -2.01 20.51 -5.37
C TYR A 106 -0.72 20.52 -6.18
N VAL A 107 -0.46 21.64 -6.84
CA VAL A 107 0.71 21.83 -7.71
C VAL A 107 1.80 22.53 -6.92
N THR A 108 2.88 21.81 -6.64
CA THR A 108 4.08 22.34 -5.99
C THR A 108 5.12 22.72 -7.03
N ASP A 109 5.64 23.93 -6.91
CA ASP A 109 6.81 24.38 -7.65
C ASP A 109 8.07 23.99 -6.88
N LEU A 110 8.82 23.00 -7.37
CA LEU A 110 10.00 22.48 -6.67
C LEU A 110 11.14 23.50 -6.56
N ALA A 111 11.18 24.53 -7.41
CA ALA A 111 12.21 25.57 -7.35
C ALA A 111 11.95 26.60 -6.24
N THR A 112 10.68 26.82 -5.88
CA THR A 112 10.28 27.83 -4.89
C THR A 112 9.66 27.26 -3.61
N GLY A 113 9.24 25.99 -3.64
CA GLY A 113 8.44 25.35 -2.59
C GLY A 113 6.98 25.80 -2.55
N ALA A 114 6.56 26.74 -3.40
CA ALA A 114 5.20 27.25 -3.41
C ALA A 114 4.22 26.16 -3.87
N THR A 115 3.09 26.02 -3.18
CA THR A 115 2.04 25.06 -3.53
C THR A 115 0.72 25.79 -3.74
N ALA A 116 0.01 25.46 -4.82
CA ALA A 116 -1.29 26.02 -5.15
C ALA A 116 -2.31 24.90 -5.41
N LEU A 117 -3.57 25.13 -5.04
CA LEU A 117 -4.68 24.25 -5.40
C LEU A 117 -5.22 24.65 -6.78
N GLU A 118 -5.26 23.69 -7.69
CA GLU A 118 -5.93 23.77 -8.99
C GLU A 118 -7.18 22.88 -8.92
N PRO A 119 -8.39 23.46 -8.82
CA PRO A 119 -9.62 22.69 -8.77
C PRO A 119 -9.92 22.07 -10.15
N GLY A 120 -10.53 20.89 -10.15
CA GLY A 120 -10.96 20.23 -11.39
C GLY A 120 -12.33 19.57 -11.28
N GLU A 121 -12.86 19.17 -12.43
CA GLU A 121 -14.15 18.46 -12.52
C GLU A 121 -14.03 17.01 -12.04
N PRO A 122 -15.09 16.41 -11.48
CA PRO A 122 -15.11 14.99 -11.16
C PRO A 122 -14.78 14.11 -12.38
N HIS A 123 -14.20 12.94 -12.12
CA HIS A 123 -13.92 11.92 -13.12
C HIS A 123 -14.98 10.81 -13.08
N THR A 124 -15.42 10.34 -14.26
CA THR A 124 -16.27 9.14 -14.37
C THR A 124 -15.47 8.03 -15.03
N ALA A 125 -15.19 6.95 -14.29
CA ALA A 125 -14.64 5.73 -14.83
C ALA A 125 -15.78 4.85 -15.36
N THR A 126 -15.92 4.80 -16.69
CA THR A 126 -16.95 4.02 -17.37
C THR A 126 -16.40 2.70 -17.86
N PHE A 127 -17.05 1.60 -17.49
CA PHE A 127 -16.77 0.27 -18.01
C PHE A 127 -18.02 -0.30 -18.65
N ALA A 128 -17.96 -0.54 -19.96
CA ALA A 128 -19.06 -1.09 -20.75
C ALA A 128 -18.63 -2.43 -21.40
N GLY A 129 -19.62 -3.22 -21.84
CA GLY A 129 -19.35 -4.52 -22.44
C GLY A 129 -18.90 -5.57 -21.43
N LEU A 130 -19.34 -5.45 -20.16
CA LEU A 130 -19.08 -6.48 -19.16
C LEU A 130 -19.78 -7.80 -19.56
N PRO A 131 -19.23 -8.97 -19.18
CA PRO A 131 -19.87 -10.26 -19.44
C PRO A 131 -21.32 -10.29 -18.95
N ALA A 132 -22.26 -10.79 -19.76
CA ALA A 132 -23.65 -10.93 -19.35
C ALA A 132 -23.80 -12.02 -18.26
N GLY A 133 -24.87 -11.92 -17.46
CA GLY A 133 -25.14 -12.86 -16.37
C GLY A 133 -24.66 -12.36 -15.01
N GLU A 134 -24.98 -13.13 -13.97
CA GLU A 134 -24.59 -12.87 -12.59
C GLU A 134 -23.05 -12.97 -12.47
N LYS A 135 -22.44 -11.94 -11.88
CA LYS A 135 -20.99 -11.84 -11.68
C LYS A 135 -20.68 -10.99 -10.46
N VAL A 136 -19.48 -11.13 -9.93
CA VAL A 136 -18.91 -10.22 -8.94
C VAL A 136 -17.99 -9.22 -9.65
N VAL A 137 -18.26 -7.93 -9.43
CA VAL A 137 -17.44 -6.83 -9.92
C VAL A 137 -16.68 -6.22 -8.75
N GLU A 138 -15.37 -6.03 -8.91
CA GLU A 138 -14.55 -5.20 -8.03
C GLU A 138 -13.94 -4.04 -8.82
N LEU A 139 -14.12 -2.82 -8.31
CA LEU A 139 -13.48 -1.61 -8.85
C LEU A 139 -12.39 -1.18 -7.87
N TRP A 140 -11.14 -1.47 -8.19
CA TRP A 140 -9.99 -1.16 -7.35
C TRP A 140 -9.60 0.31 -7.49
N LEU A 141 -9.49 1.02 -6.37
CA LEU A 141 -9.30 2.47 -6.33
C LEU A 141 -7.82 2.85 -6.51
N PRO A 142 -7.52 4.09 -6.98
CA PRO A 142 -6.15 4.56 -7.20
C PRO A 142 -5.31 4.50 -5.93
N HIS A 143 -4.09 3.99 -6.01
CA HIS A 143 -3.23 3.89 -4.82
C HIS A 143 -2.50 5.21 -4.51
N GLN A 144 -2.38 6.13 -5.47
CA GLN A 144 -1.49 7.30 -5.41
C GLN A 144 -2.21 8.66 -5.39
N GLU A 145 -3.55 8.67 -5.38
CA GLU A 145 -4.38 9.87 -5.29
C GLU A 145 -5.44 9.65 -4.22
N SER A 146 -5.67 10.63 -3.33
CA SER A 146 -6.83 10.57 -2.44
C SER A 146 -8.10 10.77 -3.25
N ILE A 147 -9.24 10.23 -2.82
CA ILE A 147 -10.50 10.33 -3.57
C ILE A 147 -11.68 10.66 -2.66
N GLU A 148 -12.70 11.26 -3.24
CA GLU A 148 -14.08 11.11 -2.81
C GLU A 148 -14.85 10.22 -3.80
N LEU A 149 -15.50 9.16 -3.29
CA LEU A 149 -16.48 8.36 -4.03
C LEU A 149 -17.77 9.17 -4.13
N VAL A 150 -18.11 9.66 -5.32
CA VAL A 150 -19.27 10.54 -5.53
C VAL A 150 -20.53 9.73 -5.84
N ALA A 151 -20.44 8.79 -6.78
CA ALA A 151 -21.57 7.96 -7.18
C ALA A 151 -21.12 6.64 -7.82
N LEU A 152 -21.97 5.62 -7.72
CA LEU A 152 -21.89 4.39 -8.50
C LEU A 152 -23.18 4.28 -9.31
N ARG A 153 -23.07 3.98 -10.60
CA ARG A 153 -24.20 3.75 -11.49
C ARG A 153 -24.02 2.44 -12.24
N ALA A 154 -25.11 1.72 -12.47
CA ALA A 154 -25.09 0.48 -13.23
C ALA A 154 -26.36 0.36 -14.10
N ASP A 155 -26.31 -0.35 -15.20
CA ASP A 155 -27.50 -0.62 -16.03
C ASP A 155 -28.38 -1.77 -15.50
N ALA A 156 -27.98 -2.41 -14.40
CA ALA A 156 -28.77 -3.35 -13.62
C ALA A 156 -28.54 -3.14 -12.11
N PRO A 157 -29.42 -3.66 -11.23
CA PRO A 157 -29.23 -3.54 -9.78
C PRO A 157 -27.88 -4.11 -9.31
N VAL A 158 -27.32 -3.48 -8.28
CA VAL A 158 -26.12 -3.97 -7.59
C VAL A 158 -26.51 -4.47 -6.20
N ARG A 159 -25.83 -5.50 -5.70
CA ARG A 159 -26.04 -6.04 -4.36
C ARG A 159 -24.70 -6.27 -3.65
N PRO A 160 -24.62 -6.08 -2.33
CA PRO A 160 -23.43 -6.44 -1.56
C PRO A 160 -23.07 -7.92 -1.74
N VAL A 161 -21.77 -8.20 -1.71
CA VAL A 161 -21.22 -9.56 -1.74
C VAL A 161 -20.59 -9.85 -0.39
N ALA A 162 -20.93 -11.00 0.18
CA ALA A 162 -20.22 -11.56 1.32
C ALA A 162 -18.85 -12.03 0.82
N ASP A 163 -17.80 -11.65 1.55
CA ASP A 163 -16.43 -12.06 1.25
C ASP A 163 -15.99 -12.98 2.37
N ASP A 164 -15.86 -14.27 2.06
CA ASP A 164 -15.44 -15.32 2.99
C ASP A 164 -13.93 -15.59 2.93
N ARG A 165 -13.21 -14.85 2.08
CA ARG A 165 -11.75 -14.91 2.01
C ARG A 165 -11.12 -14.49 3.34
N PRO A 166 -10.02 -15.14 3.76
CA PRO A 166 -9.25 -14.70 4.91
C PRO A 166 -8.78 -13.25 4.76
N VAL A 167 -8.90 -12.45 5.81
CA VAL A 167 -8.45 -11.06 5.83
C VAL A 167 -6.95 -11.02 6.07
N TRP A 168 -6.20 -10.50 5.09
CA TRP A 168 -4.77 -10.27 5.19
C TRP A 168 -4.47 -8.79 5.45
N VAL A 169 -3.96 -8.48 6.63
CA VAL A 169 -3.44 -7.15 6.97
C VAL A 169 -1.95 -7.08 6.64
N HIS A 170 -1.58 -6.19 5.72
CA HIS A 170 -0.18 -5.95 5.37
C HIS A 170 0.25 -4.54 5.78
N HIS A 171 1.27 -4.43 6.65
CA HIS A 171 1.92 -3.16 6.96
C HIS A 171 3.25 -3.04 6.22
N GLY A 172 3.52 -1.88 5.63
CA GLY A 172 4.80 -1.61 4.99
C GLY A 172 4.95 -0.18 4.52
N SER A 173 5.98 0.08 3.71
CA SER A 173 6.37 1.41 3.25
C SER A 173 5.70 1.81 1.92
N SER A 174 6.26 2.81 1.23
CA SER A 174 5.88 3.26 -0.11
C SER A 174 5.88 2.12 -1.15
N ILE A 175 6.79 1.16 -0.99
CA ILE A 175 6.85 -0.03 -1.84
C ILE A 175 5.58 -0.88 -1.67
N SER A 176 5.09 -1.05 -0.43
CA SER A 176 3.83 -1.75 -0.16
C SER A 176 2.60 -0.93 -0.50
N HIS A 177 2.73 0.40 -0.41
CA HIS A 177 1.70 1.32 -0.84
C HIS A 177 1.45 1.27 -2.36
N GLY A 178 2.48 0.97 -3.15
CA GLY A 178 2.37 0.83 -4.61
C GLY A 178 3.14 1.88 -5.40
N SER A 179 4.08 2.63 -4.79
CA SER A 179 4.87 3.63 -5.52
C SER A 179 5.54 3.03 -6.76
N ASN A 180 5.28 3.64 -7.93
CA ASN A 180 5.73 3.22 -9.26
C ASN A 180 5.03 1.96 -9.83
N ALA A 181 4.02 1.41 -9.16
CA ALA A 181 3.10 0.47 -9.79
C ALA A 181 2.25 1.19 -10.85
N ALA A 182 2.00 0.52 -11.98
CA ALA A 182 1.23 1.12 -13.07
C ALA A 182 -0.27 1.26 -12.73
N THR A 183 -0.83 0.29 -12.00
CA THR A 183 -2.27 0.23 -11.70
C THR A 183 -2.53 -0.32 -10.29
N PRO A 184 -3.72 -0.09 -9.69
CA PRO A 184 -4.07 -0.57 -8.36
C PRO A 184 -3.87 -2.08 -8.13
N THR A 185 -4.34 -2.92 -9.06
CA THR A 185 -4.21 -4.39 -8.96
C THR A 185 -2.80 -4.88 -9.26
N GLY A 186 -1.95 -4.02 -9.83
CA GLY A 186 -0.54 -4.27 -10.10
C GLY A 186 0.39 -3.97 -8.92
N THR A 187 -0.10 -3.38 -7.83
CA THR A 187 0.70 -3.23 -6.60
C THR A 187 1.06 -4.60 -6.04
N TRP A 188 2.28 -4.78 -5.53
CA TRP A 188 2.75 -6.11 -5.14
C TRP A 188 1.85 -6.78 -4.07
N PRO A 189 1.27 -6.07 -3.07
CA PRO A 189 0.34 -6.72 -2.15
C PRO A 189 -0.97 -7.09 -2.83
N ALA A 190 -1.48 -6.31 -3.81
CA ALA A 190 -2.69 -6.67 -4.54
C ALA A 190 -2.46 -7.88 -5.46
N VAL A 191 -1.30 -7.97 -6.11
CA VAL A 191 -0.87 -9.15 -6.88
C VAL A 191 -0.85 -10.38 -5.96
N ALA A 192 -0.16 -10.28 -4.82
CA ALA A 192 -0.06 -11.36 -3.86
C ALA A 192 -1.42 -11.79 -3.30
N ALA A 193 -2.29 -10.83 -2.94
CA ALA A 193 -3.60 -11.11 -2.36
C ALA A 193 -4.51 -11.84 -3.35
N ARG A 194 -4.48 -11.43 -4.62
CA ARG A 194 -5.25 -12.08 -5.69
C ARG A 194 -4.77 -13.50 -5.98
N LEU A 195 -3.45 -13.73 -5.96
CA LEU A 195 -2.87 -15.07 -6.12
C LEU A 195 -3.13 -15.96 -4.90
N GLY A 196 -3.15 -15.38 -3.71
CA GLY A 196 -3.38 -16.08 -2.43
C GLY A 196 -4.86 -16.27 -2.07
N GLY A 197 -5.80 -15.66 -2.80
CA GLY A 197 -7.23 -15.76 -2.52
C GLY A 197 -7.65 -15.08 -1.21
N VAL A 198 -7.02 -13.96 -0.82
CA VAL A 198 -7.26 -13.28 0.47
C VAL A 198 -7.84 -11.87 0.30
N ASP A 199 -8.56 -11.39 1.30
CA ASP A 199 -9.05 -10.00 1.38
C ASP A 199 -7.97 -9.07 1.94
N LEU A 200 -7.37 -8.25 1.07
CA LEU A 200 -6.29 -7.34 1.44
C LEU A 200 -6.78 -6.12 2.20
N ARG A 201 -6.19 -5.89 3.37
CA ARG A 201 -6.14 -4.59 4.06
C ARG A 201 -4.72 -4.04 4.01
N ASN A 202 -4.48 -3.13 3.08
CA ASN A 202 -3.15 -2.59 2.84
C ASN A 202 -2.88 -1.37 3.74
N LEU A 203 -2.04 -1.54 4.75
CA LEU A 203 -1.45 -0.50 5.59
C LEU A 203 -0.01 -0.17 5.13
N GLY A 204 0.23 -0.18 3.82
CA GLY A 204 1.37 0.44 3.18
C GLY A 204 1.30 1.97 3.34
N LEU A 205 2.15 2.55 4.17
CA LEU A 205 2.14 3.97 4.52
C LEU A 205 3.43 4.61 4.01
N GLY A 206 3.38 5.15 2.78
CA GLY A 206 4.55 5.71 2.10
C GLY A 206 5.23 6.81 2.91
N GLY A 207 6.51 6.63 3.23
CA GLY A 207 7.27 7.60 4.02
C GLY A 207 6.98 7.56 5.52
N SER A 208 5.99 6.79 5.96
CA SER A 208 5.49 6.80 7.35
C SER A 208 5.45 5.41 7.99
N ALA A 209 6.08 4.39 7.41
CA ALA A 209 6.22 3.09 8.05
C ALA A 209 7.37 3.09 9.08
N LEU A 210 7.16 3.77 10.21
CA LEU A 210 8.19 4.08 11.21
C LEU A 210 8.11 3.23 12.48
N VAL A 211 7.44 2.08 12.42
CA VAL A 211 7.20 1.21 13.57
C VAL A 211 6.36 1.92 14.64
N ASP A 212 5.39 2.73 14.20
CA ASP A 212 4.55 3.52 15.08
C ASP A 212 3.66 2.65 15.98
N PRO A 213 3.65 2.88 17.31
CA PRO A 213 2.75 2.16 18.22
C PRO A 213 1.28 2.33 17.85
N ALA A 214 0.91 3.47 17.25
CA ALA A 214 -0.45 3.71 16.78
C ALA A 214 -0.86 2.71 15.69
N THR A 215 0.02 2.44 14.72
CA THR A 215 -0.25 1.45 13.65
C THR A 215 -0.29 0.02 14.20
N ALA A 216 0.56 -0.32 15.18
CA ALA A 216 0.48 -1.62 15.85
C ALA A 216 -0.88 -1.82 16.52
N ARG A 217 -1.40 -0.79 17.21
CA ARG A 217 -2.73 -0.82 17.82
C ARG A 217 -3.86 -0.92 16.79
N VAL A 218 -3.73 -0.27 15.63
CA VAL A 218 -4.69 -0.45 14.53
C VAL A 218 -4.72 -1.91 14.08
N ILE A 219 -3.55 -2.55 13.89
CA ILE A 219 -3.47 -3.95 13.50
C ILE A 219 -4.07 -4.85 14.59
N ARG A 220 -3.72 -4.59 15.86
CA ARG A 220 -4.25 -5.29 17.04
C ARG A 220 -5.79 -5.28 17.10
N ASP A 221 -6.38 -4.11 16.87
CA ASP A 221 -7.83 -3.91 17.06
C ASP A 221 -8.65 -4.31 15.81
N ALA A 222 -8.02 -4.44 14.65
CA ALA A 222 -8.68 -4.80 13.39
C ALA A 222 -8.77 -6.33 13.20
N PRO A 223 -9.84 -6.84 12.56
CA PRO A 223 -9.89 -8.23 12.14
C PRO A 223 -8.72 -8.58 11.20
N ALA A 224 -8.03 -9.68 11.49
CA ALA A 224 -6.95 -10.18 10.66
C ALA A 224 -6.83 -11.70 10.84
N ASP A 225 -6.98 -12.44 9.76
CA ASP A 225 -6.70 -13.88 9.73
C ASP A 225 -5.22 -14.13 9.43
N LEU A 226 -4.56 -13.17 8.77
CA LEU A 226 -3.16 -13.21 8.38
C LEU A 226 -2.55 -11.81 8.53
N ILE A 227 -1.32 -11.73 9.06
CA ILE A 227 -0.64 -10.46 9.28
C ILE A 227 0.76 -10.53 8.67
N SER A 228 1.17 -9.47 7.97
CA SER A 228 2.57 -9.30 7.58
C SER A 228 3.03 -7.88 7.82
N VAL A 229 4.27 -7.73 8.29
CA VAL A 229 4.85 -6.44 8.64
C VAL A 229 6.22 -6.32 7.98
N LYS A 230 6.37 -5.38 7.04
CA LYS A 230 7.63 -5.11 6.35
C LYS A 230 8.24 -3.81 6.87
N LEU A 231 9.33 -3.93 7.63
CA LEU A 231 9.94 -2.82 8.37
C LEU A 231 11.30 -2.46 7.78
N GLY A 232 11.72 -1.19 7.92
CA GLY A 232 13.10 -0.78 7.67
C GLY A 232 13.26 0.47 6.83
N ILE A 233 12.85 0.43 5.56
CA ILE A 233 13.26 1.46 4.58
C ILE A 233 12.89 2.88 5.00
N ASN A 234 11.73 3.14 5.60
CA ASN A 234 11.40 4.50 6.05
C ASN A 234 12.17 4.93 7.29
N VAL A 235 12.45 4.01 8.23
CA VAL A 235 13.32 4.28 9.39
C VAL A 235 14.74 4.64 8.94
N VAL A 236 15.28 3.90 7.97
CA VAL A 236 16.61 4.15 7.39
C VAL A 236 16.61 5.45 6.58
N ASN A 237 15.64 5.63 5.69
CA ASN A 237 15.53 6.80 4.81
C ASN A 237 15.37 8.11 5.58
N LEU A 238 14.74 8.11 6.76
CA LEU A 238 14.65 9.30 7.61
C LEU A 238 15.82 9.45 8.60
N ASP A 239 16.71 8.46 8.71
CA ASP A 239 17.64 8.31 9.84
C ASP A 239 16.92 8.41 11.21
N GLY A 240 15.68 7.92 11.26
CA GLY A 240 14.72 8.23 12.33
C GLY A 240 14.97 7.51 13.65
N MET A 241 15.78 6.45 13.65
CA MET A 241 16.12 5.68 14.84
C MET A 241 17.59 5.26 14.84
N ARG A 242 18.09 4.95 16.04
CA ARG A 242 19.32 4.18 16.23
C ARG A 242 18.99 2.74 16.57
N LEU A 243 19.92 1.82 16.34
CA LEU A 243 19.73 0.37 16.47
C LEU A 243 19.05 -0.05 17.78
N ARG A 244 19.52 0.49 18.92
CA ARG A 244 18.94 0.20 20.24
C ARG A 244 17.45 0.57 20.34
N THR A 245 17.08 1.74 19.80
CA THR A 245 15.70 2.24 19.80
C THR A 245 14.83 1.47 18.82
N PHE A 246 15.36 1.17 17.63
CA PHE A 246 14.66 0.38 16.62
C PHE A 246 14.31 -1.02 17.14
N LEU A 247 15.26 -1.73 17.76
CA LEU A 247 15.00 -3.04 18.35
C LEU A 247 13.89 -2.98 19.42
N ALA A 248 13.94 -2.00 20.32
CA ALA A 248 12.91 -1.82 21.34
C ALA A 248 11.53 -1.53 20.73
N ALA A 249 11.47 -0.67 19.69
CA ALA A 249 10.23 -0.36 18.99
C ALA A 249 9.66 -1.58 18.26
N VAL A 250 10.48 -2.36 17.57
CA VAL A 250 10.04 -3.59 16.89
C VAL A 250 9.49 -4.61 17.90
N HIS A 251 10.16 -4.80 19.03
CA HIS A 251 9.65 -5.69 20.07
C HIS A 251 8.26 -5.24 20.54
N GLY A 252 8.09 -3.97 20.93
CA GLY A 252 6.81 -3.45 21.38
C GLY A 252 5.72 -3.46 20.30
N PHE A 253 6.09 -3.26 19.03
CA PHE A 253 5.17 -3.34 17.90
C PHE A 253 4.61 -4.76 17.73
N LEU A 254 5.48 -5.78 17.79
CA LEU A 254 5.07 -7.18 17.71
C LEU A 254 4.26 -7.61 18.94
N ASP A 255 4.66 -7.19 20.15
CA ASP A 255 3.91 -7.49 21.38
C ASP A 255 2.50 -6.89 21.31
N THR A 256 2.38 -5.64 20.86
CA THR A 256 1.07 -4.98 20.70
C THR A 256 0.19 -5.72 19.70
N ILE A 257 0.73 -6.25 18.61
CA ILE A 257 -0.05 -7.06 17.67
C ILE A 257 -0.51 -8.35 18.35
N ARG A 258 0.39 -9.04 19.08
CA ARG A 258 0.08 -10.29 19.79
C ARG A 258 -0.95 -10.13 20.89
N ASP A 259 -1.05 -8.96 21.52
CA ASP A 259 -2.11 -8.66 22.50
C ASP A 259 -3.53 -8.80 21.90
N GLY A 260 -3.70 -8.59 20.59
CA GLY A 260 -4.97 -8.75 19.88
C GLY A 260 -5.06 -10.02 19.05
N HIS A 261 -3.91 -10.55 18.62
CA HIS A 261 -3.76 -11.64 17.67
C HIS A 261 -2.77 -12.70 18.18
N PRO A 262 -3.09 -13.41 19.28
CA PRO A 262 -2.15 -14.30 19.95
C PRO A 262 -1.68 -15.45 19.04
N ASP A 263 -2.58 -16.03 18.25
CA ASP A 263 -2.31 -17.22 17.42
C ASP A 263 -2.31 -16.95 15.90
N THR A 264 -2.61 -15.71 15.48
CA THR A 264 -2.70 -15.36 14.05
C THR A 264 -1.33 -15.49 13.39
N PRO A 265 -1.19 -16.16 12.23
CA PRO A 265 0.08 -16.19 11.49
C PRO A 265 0.59 -14.77 11.19
N LEU A 266 1.82 -14.48 11.62
CA LEU A 266 2.48 -13.20 11.49
C LEU A 266 3.80 -13.36 10.75
N VAL A 267 3.91 -12.78 9.55
CA VAL A 267 5.16 -12.75 8.79
C VAL A 267 5.90 -11.43 9.05
N LEU A 268 7.02 -11.50 9.76
CA LEU A 268 7.99 -10.40 9.88
C LEU A 268 8.88 -10.39 8.63
N MET A 269 8.73 -9.37 7.79
CA MET A 269 9.49 -9.23 6.56
C MET A 269 10.64 -8.26 6.76
N THR A 270 11.84 -8.69 6.39
CA THR A 270 12.99 -7.79 6.32
C THR A 270 12.90 -6.89 5.06
N PRO A 271 13.61 -5.75 5.00
CA PRO A 271 13.53 -4.90 3.82
C PRO A 271 14.19 -5.57 2.60
N ILE A 272 13.55 -5.41 1.44
CA ILE A 272 14.11 -5.79 0.14
C ILE A 272 15.38 -4.99 -0.18
N PHE A 273 16.11 -5.41 -1.22
CA PHE A 273 17.29 -4.68 -1.67
C PHE A 273 16.94 -3.26 -2.16
N CYS A 274 17.77 -2.28 -1.81
CA CYS A 274 17.75 -0.93 -2.36
C CYS A 274 19.17 -0.37 -2.29
N GLY A 275 19.80 -0.21 -3.46
CA GLY A 275 21.23 0.05 -3.55
C GLY A 275 21.69 1.29 -2.80
N ILE A 276 20.90 2.37 -2.81
CA ILE A 276 21.26 3.61 -2.11
C ILE A 276 21.28 3.45 -0.59
N HIS A 277 20.55 2.50 -0.01
CA HIS A 277 20.46 2.31 1.44
C HIS A 277 21.04 0.98 1.94
N GLU A 278 21.62 0.17 1.04
CA GLU A 278 22.18 -1.13 1.38
C GLU A 278 23.26 -1.00 2.46
N ASP A 279 24.20 -0.09 2.22
CA ASP A 279 25.36 0.18 3.08
C ASP A 279 25.46 1.65 3.54
N ALA A 280 24.51 2.51 3.13
CA ALA A 280 24.49 3.92 3.51
C ALA A 280 23.23 4.25 4.33
N PRO A 281 23.38 4.93 5.49
CA PRO A 281 22.24 5.42 6.25
C PRO A 281 21.58 6.61 5.57
N GLY A 282 20.42 7.02 6.07
CA GLY A 282 19.76 8.26 5.65
C GLY A 282 20.44 9.54 6.15
N PRO A 283 19.75 10.69 6.11
CA PRO A 283 18.49 10.85 5.39
C PRO A 283 18.71 10.64 3.88
N GLY A 284 17.73 10.07 3.19
CA GLY A 284 17.67 10.12 1.74
C GLY A 284 17.20 11.50 1.27
N ALA A 285 17.57 11.85 0.04
CA ALA A 285 17.22 13.12 -0.58
C ALA A 285 16.93 12.91 -2.07
N PHE A 286 16.23 13.86 -2.69
CA PHE A 286 16.19 13.92 -4.15
C PHE A 286 17.58 14.19 -4.71
N ASP A 287 17.88 13.57 -5.85
CA ASP A 287 19.04 13.89 -6.66
C ASP A 287 18.81 15.23 -7.38
N PRO A 288 19.54 16.31 -7.02
CA PRO A 288 19.33 17.62 -7.63
C PRO A 288 19.65 17.64 -9.12
N ALA A 289 20.62 16.83 -9.57
CA ALA A 289 21.00 16.77 -10.98
C ALA A 289 19.91 16.06 -11.80
N ALA A 290 19.41 14.92 -11.30
CA ALA A 290 18.31 14.22 -11.96
C ALA A 290 17.03 15.06 -12.00
N LEU A 291 16.72 15.78 -10.91
CA LEU A 291 15.56 16.69 -10.87
C LEU A 291 15.68 17.84 -11.87
N ALA A 292 16.88 18.36 -12.12
CA ALA A 292 17.09 19.38 -13.14
C ALA A 292 16.76 18.88 -14.55
N ASP A 293 16.91 17.57 -14.79
CA ASP A 293 16.54 16.88 -16.03
C ASP A 293 15.08 16.40 -16.03
N GLY A 294 14.28 16.78 -15.02
CA GLY A 294 12.88 16.37 -14.88
C GLY A 294 12.68 14.91 -14.41
N VAL A 295 13.74 14.27 -13.92
CA VAL A 295 13.74 12.88 -13.48
C VAL A 295 13.70 12.80 -11.96
N VAL A 296 12.73 12.05 -11.42
CA VAL A 296 12.71 11.73 -9.99
C VAL A 296 13.71 10.63 -9.71
N ARG A 297 14.73 10.95 -8.92
CA ARG A 297 15.72 9.99 -8.42
C ARG A 297 16.10 10.34 -7.00
N PHE A 298 16.42 9.31 -6.21
CA PHE A 298 16.81 9.44 -4.82
C PHE A 298 18.30 9.12 -4.63
N THR A 299 18.90 9.74 -3.64
CA THR A 299 20.28 9.51 -3.18
C THR A 299 20.29 9.35 -1.66
N ALA A 300 21.32 8.71 -1.14
CA ALA A 300 21.55 8.54 0.30
C ALA A 300 22.88 9.18 0.71
N ASN A 301 23.07 9.32 2.02
CA ASN A 301 24.29 9.88 2.59
C ASN A 301 25.43 8.85 2.62
N ALA A 302 26.11 8.70 1.47
CA ALA A 302 27.29 7.85 1.32
C ALA A 302 28.46 8.42 2.16
N GLY A 303 28.74 7.80 3.31
CA GLY A 303 29.78 8.25 4.25
C GLY A 303 29.30 8.43 5.69
N GLY A 304 28.03 8.12 5.99
CA GLY A 304 27.52 8.17 7.35
C GLY A 304 28.23 7.21 8.32
N ASP A 305 28.73 7.74 9.43
CA ASP A 305 29.35 6.93 10.50
C ASP A 305 28.33 6.01 11.20
N LEU A 306 28.58 4.70 11.13
CA LEU A 306 27.75 3.67 11.75
C LEU A 306 28.09 3.43 13.24
N SER A 307 29.20 3.98 13.75
CA SER A 307 29.66 3.77 15.14
C SER A 307 28.63 4.22 16.18
N THR A 308 27.77 5.16 15.82
CA THR A 308 26.69 5.70 16.66
C THR A 308 25.40 4.88 16.61
N GLY A 309 25.40 3.73 15.93
CA GLY A 309 24.24 2.84 15.79
C GLY A 309 23.24 3.31 14.74
N ARG A 310 23.70 4.02 13.69
CA ARG A 310 22.87 4.34 12.52
C ARG A 310 22.49 3.08 11.77
N LEU A 311 21.37 3.16 11.05
CA LEU A 311 20.79 2.01 10.38
C LEU A 311 21.02 2.08 8.88
N THR A 312 21.49 0.96 8.31
CA THR A 312 21.42 0.65 6.88
C THR A 312 20.42 -0.49 6.68
N LEU A 313 20.06 -0.84 5.45
CA LEU A 313 19.19 -1.97 5.22
C LEU A 313 19.82 -3.30 5.64
N ARG A 314 21.14 -3.45 5.50
CA ARG A 314 21.83 -4.65 6.01
C ARG A 314 21.72 -4.75 7.53
N VAL A 315 22.02 -3.67 8.25
CA VAL A 315 21.88 -3.63 9.71
C VAL A 315 20.44 -3.93 10.14
N VAL A 316 19.44 -3.41 9.42
CA VAL A 316 18.03 -3.69 9.72
C VAL A 316 17.68 -5.16 9.47
N ARG A 317 18.15 -5.78 8.37
CA ARG A 317 17.94 -7.21 8.11
C ARG A 317 18.49 -8.06 9.25
N ASP A 318 19.73 -7.81 9.66
CA ASP A 318 20.38 -8.55 10.76
C ASP A 318 19.64 -8.35 12.09
N ALA A 319 19.19 -7.12 12.36
CA ALA A 319 18.42 -6.79 13.56
C ALA A 319 17.08 -7.53 13.60
N LEU A 320 16.33 -7.56 12.48
CA LEU A 320 15.04 -8.25 12.41
C LEU A 320 15.20 -9.78 12.47
N ALA A 321 16.26 -10.33 11.89
CA ALA A 321 16.60 -11.75 12.05
C ALA A 321 16.86 -12.09 13.53
N THR A 322 17.66 -11.26 14.22
CA THR A 322 17.91 -11.41 15.67
C THR A 322 16.62 -11.33 16.49
N VAL A 323 15.68 -10.44 16.14
CA VAL A 323 14.38 -10.34 16.81
C VAL A 323 13.58 -11.63 16.64
N ALA A 324 13.53 -12.19 15.42
CA ALA A 324 12.83 -13.44 15.14
C ALA A 324 13.46 -14.63 15.91
N GLU A 325 14.80 -14.74 15.92
CA GLU A 325 15.52 -15.76 16.69
C GLU A 325 15.20 -15.70 18.19
N ARG A 326 15.12 -14.49 18.75
CA ARG A 326 14.77 -14.29 20.17
C ARG A 326 13.32 -14.58 20.52
N ARG A 327 12.46 -14.66 19.51
CA ARG A 327 11.03 -14.97 19.62
C ARG A 327 10.71 -16.35 19.01
N ALA A 328 11.69 -17.24 18.93
CA ALA A 328 11.51 -18.57 18.35
C ALA A 328 10.54 -19.47 19.15
N ASP A 329 10.13 -19.04 20.35
CA ASP A 329 9.09 -19.65 21.17
C ASP A 329 7.66 -19.32 20.68
N ASP A 330 7.48 -18.29 19.84
CA ASP A 330 6.23 -18.00 19.15
C ASP A 330 6.15 -18.82 17.84
N PRO A 331 5.33 -19.89 17.78
CA PRO A 331 5.25 -20.76 16.61
C PRO A 331 4.53 -20.12 15.41
N HIS A 332 3.87 -18.97 15.62
CA HIS A 332 3.10 -18.26 14.61
C HIS A 332 3.84 -17.02 14.08
N LEU A 333 5.06 -16.75 14.54
CA LEU A 333 5.93 -15.70 14.02
C LEU A 333 6.92 -16.28 13.01
N HIS A 334 6.84 -15.83 11.77
CA HIS A 334 7.68 -16.30 10.68
C HIS A 334 8.54 -15.16 10.12
N LEU A 335 9.84 -15.37 10.02
CA LEU A 335 10.72 -14.45 9.32
C LEU A 335 10.69 -14.73 7.82
N LEU A 336 10.46 -13.71 7.01
CA LEU A 336 10.65 -13.76 5.56
C LEU A 336 11.77 -12.79 5.16
N ASP A 337 12.82 -13.33 4.54
CA ASP A 337 13.92 -12.51 4.03
C ASP A 337 13.47 -11.72 2.80
N GLY A 338 13.45 -10.38 2.90
CA GLY A 338 13.09 -9.51 1.79
C GLY A 338 13.99 -9.68 0.56
N LEU A 339 15.24 -10.14 0.73
CA LEU A 339 16.13 -10.40 -0.41
C LEU A 339 15.68 -11.59 -1.26
N SER A 340 14.86 -12.52 -0.72
CA SER A 340 14.28 -13.60 -1.51
C SER A 340 13.14 -13.11 -2.43
N LEU A 341 12.58 -11.92 -2.15
CA LEU A 341 11.56 -11.30 -2.98
C LEU A 341 12.19 -10.39 -4.04
N TYR A 342 13.17 -9.58 -3.64
CA TYR A 342 13.95 -8.73 -4.52
C TYR A 342 15.34 -8.47 -3.93
N GLY A 343 16.35 -9.12 -4.51
CA GLY A 343 17.75 -9.06 -4.09
C GLY A 343 18.66 -8.31 -5.07
N PRO A 344 19.98 -8.24 -4.79
CA PRO A 344 20.94 -7.55 -5.65
C PRO A 344 20.94 -8.04 -7.10
N GLY A 345 20.86 -9.35 -7.32
CA GLY A 345 20.81 -9.91 -8.69
C GLY A 345 19.52 -9.58 -9.43
N ASP A 346 18.40 -9.40 -8.71
CA ASP A 346 17.17 -8.89 -9.33
C ASP A 346 17.33 -7.41 -9.68
N ALA A 347 18.07 -6.63 -8.90
CA ALA A 347 18.32 -5.22 -9.20
C ALA A 347 19.21 -5.02 -10.43
N ASP A 348 20.07 -5.99 -10.77
CA ASP A 348 20.80 -5.98 -12.03
C ASP A 348 19.88 -6.20 -13.24
N ALA A 349 18.88 -7.08 -13.11
CA ALA A 349 17.91 -7.39 -14.17
C ALA A 349 16.73 -6.40 -14.25
N HIS A 350 16.35 -5.85 -13.09
CA HIS A 350 15.20 -4.99 -12.85
C HIS A 350 15.61 -3.81 -11.95
N PRO A 351 16.41 -2.86 -12.48
CA PRO A 351 16.91 -1.75 -11.70
C PRO A 351 15.77 -0.84 -11.21
N LEU A 352 15.91 -0.31 -9.99
CA LEU A 352 14.97 0.65 -9.42
C LEU A 352 15.05 1.98 -10.22
N PRO A 353 14.00 2.41 -10.94
CA PRO A 353 14.08 3.57 -11.85
C PRO A 353 14.44 4.87 -11.15
N ASP A 354 13.93 5.09 -9.94
CA ASP A 354 14.23 6.25 -9.10
C ASP A 354 15.29 5.94 -8.02
N ALA A 355 15.95 4.78 -8.12
CA ALA A 355 16.89 4.23 -7.14
C ALA A 355 16.27 3.78 -5.79
N LEU A 356 14.94 3.83 -5.63
CA LEU A 356 14.27 3.51 -4.37
C LEU A 356 13.06 2.56 -4.50
N HIS A 357 12.22 2.75 -5.52
CA HIS A 357 10.95 2.04 -5.67
C HIS A 357 10.97 1.11 -6.89
N PRO A 358 10.39 -0.11 -6.78
CA PRO A 358 10.28 -1.04 -7.89
C PRO A 358 9.35 -0.49 -8.97
N ASP A 359 9.65 -0.76 -10.24
CA ASP A 359 8.74 -0.46 -11.34
C ASP A 359 7.56 -1.45 -11.39
N ALA A 360 6.66 -1.28 -12.35
CA ALA A 360 5.47 -2.14 -12.50
C ALA A 360 5.81 -3.63 -12.70
N ALA A 361 6.87 -3.96 -13.45
CA ALA A 361 7.27 -5.34 -13.68
C ALA A 361 7.86 -5.95 -12.39
N THR A 362 8.65 -5.17 -11.67
CA THR A 362 9.27 -5.57 -10.40
C THR A 362 8.23 -5.73 -9.29
N HIS A 363 7.19 -4.89 -9.28
CA HIS A 363 6.04 -5.08 -8.39
C HIS A 363 5.36 -6.43 -8.61
N ARG A 364 5.14 -6.83 -9.86
CA ARG A 364 4.59 -8.16 -10.19
C ARG A 364 5.51 -9.27 -9.70
N LEU A 365 6.81 -9.19 -9.99
CA LEU A 365 7.81 -10.15 -9.54
C LEU A 365 7.78 -10.35 -8.01
N ILE A 366 7.78 -9.25 -7.25
CA ILE A 366 7.72 -9.28 -5.79
C ILE A 366 6.40 -9.91 -5.31
N GLY A 367 5.28 -9.55 -5.93
CA GLY A 367 3.96 -10.08 -5.58
C GLY A 367 3.84 -11.59 -5.83
N GLU A 368 4.30 -12.07 -6.97
CA GLU A 368 4.33 -13.49 -7.32
C GLU A 368 5.22 -14.31 -6.38
N ARG A 369 6.42 -13.80 -6.08
CA ARG A 369 7.35 -14.46 -5.14
C ARG A 369 6.82 -14.47 -3.71
N PHE A 370 6.20 -13.37 -3.27
CA PHE A 370 5.57 -13.35 -1.96
C PHE A 370 4.41 -14.35 -1.90
N ALA A 371 3.59 -14.42 -2.94
CA ALA A 371 2.48 -15.36 -2.97
C ALA A 371 2.97 -16.82 -2.88
N ALA A 372 4.01 -17.16 -3.64
CA ALA A 372 4.63 -18.48 -3.58
C ALA A 372 5.23 -18.78 -2.20
N ALA A 373 5.92 -17.81 -1.57
CA ALA A 373 6.60 -18.02 -0.30
C ALA A 373 5.65 -18.06 0.91
N ALA A 374 4.61 -17.21 0.92
CA ALA A 374 3.72 -17.04 2.06
C ALA A 374 2.45 -17.90 1.95
N PHE A 375 1.77 -17.89 0.81
CA PHE A 375 0.52 -18.62 0.59
C PHE A 375 0.72 -20.00 -0.04
N GLY A 376 1.88 -20.25 -0.66
CA GLY A 376 2.22 -21.54 -1.26
C GLY A 376 2.43 -22.66 -0.22
N ALA A 377 2.61 -23.89 -0.71
CA ALA A 377 2.79 -25.06 0.15
C ALA A 377 3.99 -24.89 1.10
N GLY A 378 3.74 -25.06 2.40
CA GLY A 378 4.76 -24.87 3.45
C GLY A 378 5.02 -23.41 3.84
N GLY A 379 4.33 -22.45 3.21
CA GLY A 379 4.37 -21.05 3.60
C GLY A 379 3.59 -20.78 4.90
N ALA A 380 3.92 -19.66 5.55
CA ALA A 380 3.31 -19.24 6.82
C ALA A 380 1.78 -19.10 6.77
N PHE A 381 1.22 -18.88 5.58
CA PHE A 381 -0.20 -18.69 5.35
C PHE A 381 -0.86 -19.86 4.60
N ALA A 382 -0.16 -20.98 4.41
CA ALA A 382 -0.61 -22.10 3.58
C ALA A 382 -1.97 -22.69 4.00
N SER A 383 -2.30 -22.67 5.30
CA SER A 383 -3.59 -23.16 5.81
C SER A 383 -4.79 -22.28 5.46
N ALA A 384 -4.55 -21.05 5.01
CA ALA A 384 -5.57 -20.08 4.64
C ALA A 384 -5.87 -20.10 3.13
N GLY A 385 -4.90 -20.43 2.28
CA GLY A 385 -5.05 -20.48 0.82
C GLY A 385 -5.72 -21.75 0.26
N ALA A 386 -6.08 -22.72 1.12
CA ALA A 386 -6.65 -24.01 0.73
C ALA A 386 -8.17 -24.13 1.00
N ARG A 387 -8.86 -23.02 1.32
CA ARG A 387 -10.29 -23.02 1.60
C ARG A 387 -11.10 -22.50 0.42
#